data_AF-A0A150GXZ2-F1
#
_entry.id   AF-A0A150GXZ2-F1
#
_cell.length_a   1.000
_cell.length_b   1.000
_cell.length_c   1.000
_cell.angle_alpha   90.00
_cell.angle_beta   90.00
_cell.angle_gamma   90.00
#
_symmetry.space_group_name_H-M   'P 1'
#
loop_
_entity.id
_entity.type
_entity.pdbx_description
1 polymer ?
#
loop_
_entity_poly.entity_id
_entity_poly.type
_entity_poly.pdbx_seq_one_letter_code
_entity_poly.pdbx_strand_id
1 'polypeptide(L)'
;MPKVRYELPHKKYFVPEHNLTGTAAARASNRSSHGTGRGGPDCGLEVKRPCTNRFRHPHEHDVKTAVGHIGPDKHDLNPRDHGWLASRCFGHCVDHLALCVCGYGSKYRHIPAPDGSPPGTPPVQWGRPMLDNCMPGTDKSGHSLDWGRPHLKYEDLYGPEGWCNKEQSALQ
;
A
#
# COMPACT_ATOMS: atom_id res chain seq x y z
N MET A 1 -49.79 22.52 -5.76
CA MET A 1 -48.53 22.44 -5.00
C MET A 1 -47.53 23.43 -5.61
N PRO A 2 -47.15 24.51 -4.91
CA PRO A 2 -46.21 25.49 -5.45
C PRO A 2 -44.76 25.02 -5.26
N LYS A 3 -43.92 25.26 -6.28
CA LYS A 3 -42.47 25.04 -6.24
C LYS A 3 -41.80 26.20 -5.50
N VAL A 4 -41.15 25.92 -4.38
CA VAL A 4 -40.29 26.88 -3.67
C VAL A 4 -38.87 26.79 -4.25
N ARG A 5 -38.39 27.88 -4.87
CA ARG A 5 -36.98 28.10 -5.18
C ARG A 5 -36.29 28.64 -3.94
N TYR A 6 -35.21 28.00 -3.51
CA TYR A 6 -34.31 28.54 -2.49
C TYR A 6 -33.14 29.25 -3.19
N GLU A 7 -33.05 30.56 -3.05
CA GLU A 7 -31.84 31.34 -3.36
C GLU A 7 -30.93 31.34 -2.13
N LEU A 8 -29.67 30.94 -2.30
CA LEU A 8 -28.64 31.01 -1.27
C LEU A 8 -27.93 32.37 -1.33
N PRO A 9 -27.76 33.10 -0.22
CA PRO A 9 -26.98 34.34 -0.22
C PRO A 9 -25.48 34.03 -0.17
N HIS A 10 -24.73 34.56 -1.14
CA HIS A 10 -23.26 34.62 -1.14
C HIS A 10 -22.75 35.41 0.08
N LYS A 11 -22.21 34.72 1.09
CA LYS A 11 -21.33 35.36 2.08
C LYS A 11 -19.91 35.41 1.52
N LYS A 12 -19.47 36.62 1.15
CA LYS A 12 -18.05 36.94 0.92
C LYS A 12 -17.34 36.89 2.27
N TYR A 13 -16.41 35.95 2.44
CA TYR A 13 -15.49 35.97 3.56
C TYR A 13 -14.32 36.89 3.21
N PHE A 14 -14.24 38.01 3.93
CA PHE A 14 -13.11 38.93 3.94
C PHE A 14 -12.04 38.32 4.85
N VAL A 15 -10.83 38.05 4.32
CA VAL A 15 -9.69 37.59 5.10
C VAL A 15 -8.77 38.81 5.31
N PRO A 16 -8.48 39.22 6.56
CA PRO A 16 -7.55 40.32 6.80
C PRO A 16 -6.09 39.84 6.67
N GLU A 17 -5.29 40.59 5.91
CA GLU A 17 -3.85 40.42 5.82
C GLU A 17 -3.20 40.73 7.18
N HIS A 18 -2.73 39.70 7.88
CA HIS A 18 -1.85 39.86 9.02
C HIS A 18 -0.39 39.87 8.55
N ASN A 19 0.22 41.05 8.63
CA ASN A 19 1.66 41.24 8.70
C ASN A 19 2.26 40.35 9.80
N LEU A 20 3.15 39.44 9.42
CA LEU A 20 4.03 38.71 10.34
C LEU A 20 5.48 38.91 9.90
N THR A 21 6.06 40.04 10.31
CA THR A 21 7.50 40.15 10.53
C THR A 21 7.84 39.34 11.78
N GLY A 22 8.16 38.06 11.58
CA GLY A 22 8.63 37.17 12.61
C GLY A 22 9.64 36.20 12.01
N THR A 23 10.88 36.29 12.45
CA THR A 23 12.00 35.41 12.11
C THR A 23 11.68 33.96 12.43
N ALA A 24 11.02 33.27 11.50
CA ALA A 24 10.95 31.82 11.49
C ALA A 24 12.27 31.32 10.88
N ALA A 25 13.20 30.92 11.75
CA ALA A 25 14.26 30.00 11.34
C ALA A 25 13.57 28.78 10.75
N ALA A 26 13.55 28.72 9.42
CA ALA A 26 13.11 27.55 8.68
C ALA A 26 14.00 26.40 9.16
N ARG A 27 13.46 25.55 10.05
CA ARG A 27 13.93 24.17 10.12
C ARG A 27 13.60 23.58 8.76
N ALA A 28 14.57 23.68 7.86
CA ALA A 28 14.60 22.90 6.64
C ALA A 28 14.39 21.45 7.07
N SER A 29 13.18 20.95 6.85
CA SER A 29 12.95 19.53 6.78
C SER A 29 13.90 19.06 5.67
N ASN A 30 14.98 18.38 6.04
CA ASN A 30 15.96 17.75 5.14
C ASN A 30 15.33 16.61 4.30
N ARG A 31 14.04 16.70 3.96
CA ARG A 31 13.48 15.95 2.84
C ARG A 31 13.68 16.82 1.62
N SER A 32 14.90 16.78 1.08
CA SER A 32 15.09 17.12 -0.31
C SER A 32 14.02 16.38 -1.12
N SER A 33 13.31 17.13 -1.95
CA SER A 33 12.28 16.63 -2.86
C SER A 33 12.94 15.79 -3.95
N HIS A 34 13.35 14.59 -3.60
CA HIS A 34 13.97 13.65 -4.53
C HIS A 34 12.91 12.66 -5.03
N GLY A 35 13.00 12.32 -6.32
CA GLY A 35 12.03 11.50 -7.02
C GLY A 35 11.75 10.15 -6.34
N THR A 36 10.48 9.76 -6.39
CA THR A 36 9.98 8.36 -6.29
C THR A 36 10.79 7.42 -5.38
N GLY A 37 10.51 7.44 -4.06
CA GLY A 37 10.93 6.34 -3.17
C GLY A 37 12.43 6.24 -2.86
N ARG A 38 13.20 7.30 -3.08
CA ARG A 38 14.62 7.40 -2.71
C ARG A 38 14.86 8.52 -1.69
N GLY A 39 15.89 8.37 -0.88
CA GLY A 39 16.26 9.27 0.20
C GLY A 39 17.76 9.25 0.46
N GLY A 40 18.18 9.91 1.53
CA GLY A 40 19.61 10.11 1.83
C GLY A 40 20.22 11.32 1.12
N PRO A 41 21.44 11.72 1.51
CA PRO A 41 22.13 12.89 0.95
C PRO A 41 22.40 12.76 -0.56
N ASP A 42 22.54 11.52 -1.04
CA ASP A 42 22.91 11.15 -2.41
C ASP A 42 21.78 10.48 -3.20
N CYS A 43 20.56 10.40 -2.63
CA CYS A 43 19.43 9.63 -3.18
C CYS A 43 19.70 8.12 -3.33
N GLY A 44 20.80 7.59 -2.77
CA GLY A 44 21.15 6.18 -2.89
C GLY A 44 20.26 5.28 -2.04
N LEU A 45 19.70 5.81 -0.94
CA LEU A 45 18.92 5.04 0.01
C LEU A 45 17.49 4.83 -0.49
N GLU A 46 17.07 3.57 -0.59
CA GLU A 46 15.68 3.25 -0.86
C GLU A 46 14.79 3.56 0.34
N VAL A 47 13.72 4.32 0.12
CA VAL A 47 12.69 4.61 1.12
C VAL A 47 11.61 3.55 1.01
N LYS A 48 11.73 2.53 1.87
CA LYS A 48 10.76 1.45 1.92
C LYS A 48 9.40 1.92 2.42
N ARG A 49 8.36 1.35 1.81
CA ARG A 49 6.93 1.45 2.14
C ARG A 49 6.36 0.02 2.22
N PRO A 50 6.84 -0.80 3.18
CA PRO A 50 6.44 -2.18 3.29
C PRO A 50 4.94 -2.29 3.59
N CYS A 51 4.33 -3.36 3.09
CA CYS A 51 2.99 -3.76 3.49
C CYS A 51 3.00 -4.05 5.00
N THR A 52 1.92 -3.70 5.69
CA THR A 52 1.82 -3.73 7.14
C THR A 52 0.47 -4.28 7.57
N ASN A 53 0.41 -4.94 8.72
CA ASN A 53 -0.83 -5.43 9.30
C ASN A 53 -1.47 -4.41 10.26
N ARG A 54 -0.90 -3.23 10.47
CA ARG A 54 -1.44 -2.23 11.42
C ARG A 54 -1.19 -0.79 11.03
N PHE A 55 -2.04 0.10 11.57
CA PHE A 55 -1.75 1.52 11.64
C PHE A 55 -0.59 1.79 12.60
N ARG A 56 0.09 2.91 12.37
CA ARG A 56 0.95 3.52 13.37
C ARG A 56 0.09 3.97 14.55
N HIS A 57 0.49 3.62 15.77
CA HIS A 57 -0.22 4.06 16.96
C HIS A 57 0.11 5.53 17.30
N PRO A 58 -0.81 6.29 17.91
CA PRO A 58 -0.58 7.70 18.24
C PRO A 58 0.65 7.96 19.12
N HIS A 59 1.07 6.99 19.94
CA HIS A 59 2.25 7.10 20.79
C HIS A 59 3.58 6.81 20.06
N GLU A 60 3.55 6.39 18.79
CA GLU A 60 4.73 6.09 17.97
C GLU A 60 5.19 7.31 17.13
N HIS A 61 5.40 8.46 17.80
CA HIS A 61 5.70 9.74 17.14
C HIS A 61 7.13 9.84 16.59
N ASP A 62 8.10 9.17 17.22
CA ASP A 62 9.53 9.25 16.82
C ASP A 62 10.03 8.08 15.96
N VAL A 63 9.12 7.20 15.53
CA VAL A 63 9.49 6.05 14.68
C VAL A 63 9.76 6.53 13.26
N LYS A 64 11.03 6.64 12.87
CA LYS A 64 11.42 7.08 11.51
C LYS A 64 11.47 5.94 10.49
N THR A 65 11.45 4.69 10.98
CA THR A 65 11.43 3.49 10.14
C THR A 65 10.00 3.12 9.76
N ALA A 66 9.83 2.59 8.56
CA ALA A 66 8.55 2.02 8.18
C ALA A 66 8.38 0.67 8.89
N VAL A 67 7.19 0.43 9.44
CA VAL A 67 6.83 -0.85 10.06
C VAL A 67 6.22 -1.71 8.96
N GLY A 68 6.79 -2.89 8.74
CA GLY A 68 6.27 -3.88 7.79
C GLY A 68 5.85 -5.16 8.50
N HIS A 69 4.96 -5.92 7.89
CA HIS A 69 4.58 -7.27 8.30
C HIS A 69 4.82 -8.23 7.14
N ILE A 70 6.03 -8.20 6.60
CA ILE A 70 6.46 -8.98 5.45
C ILE A 70 7.75 -9.74 5.76
N GLY A 71 7.83 -10.97 5.28
CA GLY A 71 9.02 -11.81 5.36
C GLY A 71 10.12 -11.39 4.36
N PRO A 72 11.29 -12.04 4.43
CA PRO A 72 12.38 -11.81 3.48
C PRO A 72 12.00 -12.19 2.03
N ASP A 73 11.05 -13.11 1.85
CA ASP A 73 10.44 -13.52 0.58
C ASP A 73 9.42 -12.50 0.03
N LYS A 74 9.17 -11.43 0.80
CA LYS A 74 8.18 -10.36 0.56
C LYS A 74 6.73 -10.83 0.66
N HIS A 75 6.46 -12.01 1.23
CA HIS A 75 5.10 -12.45 1.56
C HIS A 75 4.72 -12.00 2.96
N ASP A 76 3.43 -12.04 3.30
CA ASP A 76 2.97 -11.77 4.66
C ASP A 76 3.70 -12.67 5.67
N LEU A 77 4.23 -12.08 6.73
CA LEU A 77 5.07 -12.80 7.68
C LEU A 77 4.28 -13.90 8.41
N ASN A 78 3.02 -13.64 8.74
CA ASN A 78 2.12 -14.60 9.35
C ASN A 78 0.66 -14.17 9.12
N PRO A 79 -0.01 -14.68 8.07
CA PRO A 79 -1.37 -14.27 7.74
C PRO A 79 -2.39 -14.44 8.87
N ARG A 80 -2.11 -15.30 9.85
CA ARG A 80 -3.01 -15.58 10.98
C ARG A 80 -2.91 -14.57 12.11
N ASP A 81 -1.88 -13.71 12.12
CA ASP A 81 -1.84 -12.61 13.07
C ASP A 81 -3.04 -11.69 12.84
N HIS A 82 -3.57 -11.11 13.91
CA HIS A 82 -4.56 -10.04 13.80
C HIS A 82 -4.02 -8.88 12.95
N GLY A 83 -4.90 -8.20 12.22
CA GLY A 83 -4.45 -7.08 11.40
C GLY A 83 -5.53 -6.28 10.69
N TRP A 84 -5.06 -5.37 9.86
CA TRP A 84 -5.87 -4.44 9.08
C TRP A 84 -5.77 -4.76 7.59
N LEU A 85 -6.90 -5.00 6.94
CA LEU A 85 -6.98 -5.43 5.55
C LEU A 85 -6.30 -4.45 4.57
N ALA A 86 -6.55 -3.14 4.69
CA ALA A 86 -6.23 -2.17 3.64
C ALA A 86 -4.73 -1.93 3.43
N SER A 87 -3.88 -2.33 4.38
CA SER A 87 -2.42 -2.17 4.28
C SER A 87 -1.67 -3.50 4.19
N ARG A 88 -2.39 -4.62 4.30
CA ARG A 88 -1.84 -5.96 4.36
C ARG A 88 -1.83 -6.60 2.99
N CYS A 89 -0.91 -7.52 2.75
CA CYS A 89 -0.75 -8.14 1.44
C CYS A 89 -0.75 -9.66 1.53
N PHE A 90 -1.84 -10.29 1.05
CA PHE A 90 -1.90 -11.74 0.88
C PHE A 90 -1.29 -12.19 -0.46
N GLY A 91 -0.05 -11.78 -0.70
CA GLY A 91 0.66 -11.98 -1.96
C GLY A 91 2.10 -11.56 -1.83
N HIS A 92 2.70 -11.09 -2.93
CA HIS A 92 4.03 -10.51 -2.91
C HIS A 92 3.92 -8.99 -2.72
N CYS A 93 4.60 -8.47 -1.69
CA CYS A 93 4.65 -7.05 -1.42
C CYS A 93 5.84 -6.40 -2.15
N VAL A 94 5.53 -5.52 -3.10
CA VAL A 94 6.53 -4.63 -3.70
C VAL A 94 6.79 -3.49 -2.71
N ASP A 95 7.72 -3.74 -1.78
CA ASP A 95 7.92 -2.97 -0.55
C ASP A 95 8.45 -1.55 -0.77
N HIS A 96 8.85 -1.15 -1.96
CA HIS A 96 9.18 0.24 -2.30
C HIS A 96 7.97 1.02 -2.85
N LEU A 97 6.94 0.33 -3.36
CA LEU A 97 5.71 0.93 -3.89
C LEU A 97 4.52 0.81 -2.93
N ALA A 98 4.61 -0.02 -1.88
CA ALA A 98 3.48 -0.45 -1.07
C ALA A 98 2.38 -1.11 -1.93
N LEU A 99 2.79 -1.90 -2.93
CA LEU A 99 1.87 -2.55 -3.86
C LEU A 99 1.80 -4.04 -3.56
N CYS A 100 0.59 -4.54 -3.32
CA CYS A 100 0.34 -5.97 -3.26
C CYS A 100 0.06 -6.53 -4.65
N VAL A 101 0.76 -7.58 -5.02
CA VAL A 101 0.57 -8.30 -6.28
C VAL A 101 0.55 -9.80 -6.03
N CYS A 102 0.09 -10.56 -7.01
CA CYS A 102 0.07 -12.01 -6.96
C CYS A 102 1.45 -12.59 -6.59
N GLY A 103 1.44 -13.59 -5.70
CA GLY A 103 2.65 -14.24 -5.17
C GLY A 103 2.66 -15.77 -5.38
N TYR A 104 3.36 -16.47 -4.46
CA TYR A 104 3.32 -17.93 -4.28
C TYR A 104 3.49 -18.80 -5.54
N GLY A 105 4.33 -18.37 -6.48
CA GLY A 105 4.59 -19.16 -7.70
C GLY A 105 3.46 -19.13 -8.73
N SER A 106 2.41 -18.34 -8.54
CA SER A 106 1.30 -18.19 -9.50
C SER A 106 1.76 -17.71 -10.88
N LYS A 107 0.92 -17.92 -11.91
CA LYS A 107 1.22 -17.53 -13.31
C LYS A 107 1.51 -16.03 -13.42
N TYR A 108 0.70 -15.20 -12.79
CA TYR A 108 0.82 -13.75 -12.81
C TYR A 108 1.54 -13.17 -11.59
N ARG A 109 2.50 -13.91 -11.02
CA ARG A 109 3.28 -13.47 -9.85
C ARG A 109 4.23 -12.28 -10.14
N HIS A 110 4.69 -11.59 -9.11
CA HIS A 110 5.84 -10.69 -9.23
C HIS A 110 7.13 -11.47 -9.52
N ILE A 111 7.96 -10.96 -10.42
CA ILE A 111 9.33 -11.42 -10.63
C ILE A 111 10.22 -10.18 -10.64
N PRO A 112 11.04 -9.95 -9.60
CA PRO A 112 11.84 -8.75 -9.48
C PRO A 112 12.89 -8.66 -10.60
N ALA A 113 13.52 -7.48 -10.72
CA ALA A 113 14.71 -7.35 -11.55
C ALA A 113 15.82 -8.27 -11.01
N PRO A 114 16.69 -8.83 -11.87
CA PRO A 114 17.82 -9.64 -11.42
C PRO A 114 18.70 -8.88 -10.42
N ASP A 115 19.30 -9.60 -9.47
CA ASP A 115 20.23 -9.01 -8.51
C ASP A 115 21.39 -8.31 -9.22
N GLY A 116 21.79 -7.14 -8.72
CA GLY A 116 22.83 -6.30 -9.33
C GLY A 116 22.35 -5.42 -10.49
N SER A 117 21.06 -5.49 -10.87
CA SER A 117 20.50 -4.56 -11.86
C SER A 117 20.59 -3.10 -11.38
N PRO A 118 20.81 -2.13 -12.29
CA PRO A 118 20.84 -0.72 -11.94
C PRO A 118 19.57 -0.26 -11.21
N PRO A 119 19.66 0.74 -10.31
CA PRO A 119 18.49 1.36 -9.70
C PRO A 119 17.45 1.79 -10.73
N GLY A 120 16.19 1.41 -10.51
CA GLY A 120 15.08 1.73 -11.42
C GLY A 120 14.89 0.76 -12.58
N THR A 121 15.71 -0.30 -12.68
CA THR A 121 15.45 -1.39 -13.63
C THR A 121 14.07 -1.99 -13.37
N PRO A 122 13.20 -2.11 -14.40
CA PRO A 122 11.88 -2.68 -14.22
C PRO A 122 11.98 -4.17 -13.85
N PRO A 123 10.99 -4.71 -13.11
CA PRO A 123 10.92 -6.14 -12.84
C PRO A 123 10.73 -6.93 -14.14
N VAL A 124 11.18 -8.19 -14.14
CA VAL A 124 10.89 -9.12 -15.25
C VAL A 124 9.39 -9.29 -15.42
N GLN A 125 8.65 -9.29 -14.30
CA GLN A 125 7.20 -9.29 -14.30
C GLN A 125 6.68 -8.46 -13.11
N TRP A 126 5.90 -7.42 -13.39
CA TRP A 126 5.27 -6.60 -12.34
C TRP A 126 4.35 -7.39 -11.42
N GLY A 127 3.72 -8.44 -11.94
CA GLY A 127 2.70 -9.19 -11.25
C GLY A 127 1.32 -8.55 -11.38
N ARG A 128 0.27 -9.36 -11.21
CA ARG A 128 -1.11 -8.89 -11.25
C ARG A 128 -1.47 -8.25 -9.90
N PRO A 129 -2.04 -7.03 -9.89
CA PRO A 129 -2.35 -6.32 -8.65
C PRO A 129 -3.41 -7.07 -7.82
N MET A 130 -3.25 -7.02 -6.51
CA MET A 130 -4.20 -7.51 -5.52
C MET A 130 -4.66 -6.32 -4.69
N LEU A 131 -5.85 -5.82 -5.01
CA LEU A 131 -6.48 -4.74 -4.25
C LEU A 131 -7.22 -5.31 -3.02
N ASP A 132 -7.88 -4.47 -2.24
CA ASP A 132 -8.66 -4.83 -1.05
C ASP A 132 -9.73 -5.93 -1.30
N ASN A 133 -10.15 -6.11 -2.55
CA ASN A 133 -11.09 -7.16 -2.97
C ASN A 133 -10.40 -8.51 -3.26
N CYS A 134 -9.08 -8.57 -3.19
CA CYS A 134 -8.26 -9.75 -3.44
C CYS A 134 -7.56 -10.26 -2.17
N MET A 135 -8.12 -9.97 -0.98
CA MET A 135 -7.59 -10.41 0.31
C MET A 135 -8.47 -11.55 0.85
N PRO A 136 -8.01 -12.80 0.83
CA PRO A 136 -8.87 -13.94 1.15
C PRO A 136 -9.16 -13.99 2.65
N GLY A 137 -10.34 -14.48 2.99
CA GLY A 137 -10.76 -14.78 4.36
C GLY A 137 -10.28 -16.14 4.84
N THR A 138 -9.56 -16.90 4.01
CA THR A 138 -8.95 -18.18 4.39
C THR A 138 -7.51 -18.30 3.92
N ASP A 139 -6.66 -18.96 4.71
CA ASP A 139 -5.33 -19.38 4.28
C ASP A 139 -5.36 -20.62 3.38
N LYS A 140 -4.20 -21.03 2.87
CA LYS A 140 -4.04 -22.23 2.02
C LYS A 140 -4.52 -23.52 2.69
N SER A 141 -4.52 -23.56 4.02
CA SER A 141 -4.95 -24.70 4.82
C SER A 141 -6.43 -24.59 5.23
N GLY A 142 -7.16 -23.58 4.72
CA GLY A 142 -8.58 -23.35 5.01
C GLY A 142 -8.85 -22.68 6.36
N HIS A 143 -7.84 -22.16 7.07
CA HIS A 143 -8.07 -21.47 8.34
C HIS A 143 -8.58 -20.06 8.08
N SER A 144 -9.60 -19.65 8.81
CA SER A 144 -10.15 -18.30 8.69
C SER A 144 -9.14 -17.22 9.08
N LEU A 145 -9.11 -16.15 8.31
CA LEU A 145 -8.34 -14.94 8.53
C LEU A 145 -9.33 -13.84 8.95
N ASP A 146 -9.19 -13.33 10.17
CA ASP A 146 -10.12 -12.38 10.79
C ASP A 146 -10.16 -11.01 10.10
N TRP A 147 -9.09 -10.66 9.40
CA TRP A 147 -8.97 -9.42 8.63
C TRP A 147 -9.34 -9.60 7.15
N GLY A 148 -9.43 -10.83 6.66
CA GLY A 148 -9.67 -11.12 5.24
C GLY A 148 -11.13 -10.96 4.81
N ARG A 149 -11.40 -11.05 3.50
CA ARG A 149 -12.77 -11.07 2.97
C ARG A 149 -13.36 -12.47 3.18
N PRO A 150 -14.39 -12.66 4.04
CA PRO A 150 -14.85 -14.00 4.45
C PRO A 150 -15.40 -14.85 3.30
N HIS A 151 -15.85 -14.22 2.21
CA HIS A 151 -16.38 -14.90 1.03
C HIS A 151 -15.30 -15.30 0.01
N LEU A 152 -14.09 -14.76 0.15
CA LEU A 152 -13.00 -15.00 -0.79
C LEU A 152 -12.06 -16.06 -0.22
N LYS A 153 -11.95 -17.19 -0.90
CA LYS A 153 -11.10 -18.29 -0.47
C LYS A 153 -9.73 -18.19 -1.11
N TYR A 154 -8.77 -18.92 -0.53
CA TYR A 154 -7.43 -19.07 -1.11
C TYR A 154 -7.50 -19.55 -2.57
N GLU A 155 -8.38 -20.50 -2.87
CA GLU A 155 -8.53 -21.11 -4.19
C GLU A 155 -9.08 -20.13 -5.23
N ASP A 156 -9.89 -19.15 -4.82
CA ASP A 156 -10.41 -18.11 -5.72
C ASP A 156 -9.30 -17.18 -6.23
N LEU A 157 -8.18 -17.11 -5.51
CA LEU A 157 -7.01 -16.31 -5.89
C LEU A 157 -5.93 -17.17 -6.53
N TYR A 158 -5.53 -18.26 -5.87
CA TYR A 158 -4.35 -19.04 -6.20
C TYR A 158 -4.66 -20.45 -6.74
N GLY A 159 -5.94 -20.83 -6.82
CA GLY A 159 -6.36 -22.04 -7.52
C GLY A 159 -6.13 -21.94 -9.04
N PRO A 160 -6.26 -23.05 -9.78
CA PRO A 160 -6.03 -23.07 -11.24
C PRO A 160 -6.87 -22.03 -12.00
N GLU A 161 -8.11 -21.83 -11.56
CA GLU A 161 -9.05 -20.85 -12.12
C GLU A 161 -9.06 -19.50 -11.38
N GLY A 162 -8.17 -19.32 -10.40
CA GLY A 162 -8.15 -18.14 -9.53
C GLY A 162 -7.55 -16.90 -10.19
N TRP A 163 -7.77 -15.73 -9.56
CA TRP A 163 -7.31 -14.41 -10.03
C TRP A 163 -5.84 -14.39 -10.50
N CYS A 164 -4.96 -15.05 -9.75
CA CYS A 164 -3.52 -15.01 -10.00
C CYS A 164 -3.04 -16.00 -11.07
N ASN A 165 -3.91 -16.90 -11.55
CA ASN A 165 -3.58 -17.88 -12.58
C ASN A 165 -4.37 -17.70 -13.87
N LYS A 166 -5.59 -17.17 -13.78
CA LYS A 166 -6.50 -17.01 -14.92
C LYS A 166 -6.35 -15.65 -15.59
N GLU A 167 -6.31 -15.64 -16.92
CA GLU A 167 -6.16 -14.41 -17.71
C GLU A 167 -7.31 -13.42 -17.45
N GLN A 168 -8.54 -13.87 -17.65
CA GLN A 168 -9.76 -13.15 -17.28
C GLN A 168 -10.41 -13.87 -16.10
N SER A 169 -10.41 -13.22 -14.93
CA SER A 169 -11.02 -13.76 -13.73
C SER A 169 -12.37 -13.08 -13.46
N ALA A 170 -13.28 -13.82 -12.82
CA ALA A 170 -14.58 -13.31 -12.38
C ALA A 170 -14.48 -12.35 -11.16
N LEU A 171 -13.35 -12.31 -10.46
CA LEU A 171 -13.02 -11.30 -9.46
C LEU A 171 -12.61 -10.01 -10.19
N GLN A 172 -13.56 -9.15 -10.51
CA GLN A 172 -13.35 -7.78 -10.99
C GLN A 172 -14.22 -6.81 -10.20
#